data_AF-A0A7S2UIC5-F1
#
_entry.id   AF-A0A7S2UIC5-F1
#
_cell.length_a   1.000
_cell.length_b   1.000
_cell.length_c   1.000
_cell.angle_alpha   90.00
_cell.angle_beta   90.00
_cell.angle_gamma   90.00
#
_symmetry.space_group_name_H-M   'P 1'
#
loop_
_entity.id
_entity.type
_entity.pdbx_description
1 polymer ?
#
loop_
_entity_poly.entity_id
_entity_poly.type
_entity_poly.pdbx_seq_one_letter_code
_entity_poly.pdbx_strand_id
1 'polypeptide(L)'
;MDLSGLRPPPGSKPDLILVDIGHGIGNIPIQAAYTALCSESRGIELVASRNDIAEEMKQCLYEQRLRDFNNAWPEQSKNSVGTIRLRHGRLEDPAHREFLSGCDLAIVNNAHGVMAERARMAKHGDFLIDDYVAAIFAAMKPGGVMFTFYAIDARLGLSRSEAKAVRKTHNLTTDELELSFYDSEEFILNANGESMVSWGSASNVQTIYKYTRLDQKTIDEKAMFLCCNPFCEKAVTNEPLHATRILPRTEEKRKLPDGQTVTVIEEGKMVINTCSCGGIMQHTRRSRSRNEPKSK
;
A
#
# COMPACT_ATOMS: atom_id res chain seq x y z
N MET A 1 0.52 -13.40 -15.05
CA MET A 1 1.76 -12.65 -15.29
C MET A 1 2.46 -12.63 -13.95
N ASP A 2 3.73 -13.04 -13.84
CA ASP A 2 4.45 -12.87 -12.57
C ASP A 2 4.90 -11.40 -12.40
N LEU A 3 5.51 -11.06 -11.26
CA LEU A 3 6.02 -9.70 -11.02
C LEU A 3 7.15 -9.29 -11.99
N SER A 4 7.72 -10.23 -12.75
CA SER A 4 8.71 -9.95 -13.80
C SER A 4 8.07 -9.59 -15.15
N GLY A 5 6.74 -9.68 -15.26
CA GLY A 5 6.01 -9.43 -16.50
C GLY A 5 5.90 -10.66 -17.41
N LEU A 6 6.42 -11.81 -17.00
CA LEU A 6 6.35 -13.04 -17.78
C LEU A 6 4.95 -13.67 -17.64
N ARG A 7 4.42 -14.17 -18.76
CA ARG A 7 3.15 -14.91 -18.73
C ARG A 7 3.38 -16.30 -18.13
N PRO A 8 2.55 -16.73 -17.16
CA PRO A 8 2.62 -18.09 -16.65
C PRO A 8 2.29 -19.08 -17.78
N PRO A 9 2.80 -20.32 -17.72
CA PRO A 9 2.40 -21.38 -18.63
C PRO A 9 0.88 -21.49 -18.78
N PRO A 10 0.35 -21.81 -19.98
CA PRO A 10 -1.08 -22.01 -20.18
C PRO A 10 -1.67 -22.97 -19.14
N GLY A 11 -2.77 -22.57 -18.49
CA GLY A 11 -3.43 -23.37 -17.46
C GLY A 11 -2.79 -23.29 -16.06
N SER A 12 -1.70 -22.55 -15.88
CA SER A 12 -1.12 -22.26 -14.56
C SER A 12 -1.40 -20.81 -14.14
N LYS A 13 -1.48 -20.60 -12.82
CA LYS A 13 -1.62 -19.27 -12.22
C LYS A 13 -0.34 -18.92 -11.46
N PRO A 14 0.10 -17.66 -11.46
CA PRO A 14 1.20 -17.23 -10.62
C PRO A 14 0.82 -17.46 -9.16
N ASP A 15 1.76 -17.94 -8.35
CA ASP A 15 1.60 -17.92 -6.90
C ASP A 15 1.89 -16.51 -6.38
N LEU A 16 0.91 -15.64 -6.59
CA LEU A 16 0.94 -14.22 -6.26
C LEU A 16 -0.27 -13.90 -5.40
N ILE A 17 -0.03 -13.18 -4.31
CA ILE A 17 -1.07 -12.62 -3.46
C ILE A 17 -1.18 -11.13 -3.76
N LEU A 18 -2.32 -10.71 -4.30
CA LEU A 18 -2.64 -9.30 -4.53
C LEU A 18 -3.48 -8.77 -3.37
N VAL A 19 -3.26 -7.51 -2.96
CA VAL A 19 -4.17 -6.76 -2.08
C VAL A 19 -4.54 -5.42 -2.68
N ASP A 20 -5.82 -5.09 -2.65
CA ASP A 20 -6.36 -3.78 -3.00
C ASP A 20 -6.79 -3.02 -1.74
N ILE A 21 -6.11 -1.91 -1.46
CA ILE A 21 -6.34 -1.06 -0.30
C ILE A 21 -7.31 0.05 -0.69
N GLY A 22 -8.52 0.00 -0.11
CA GLY A 22 -9.64 0.85 -0.49
C GLY A 22 -10.35 0.33 -1.74
N HIS A 23 -10.71 -0.96 -1.74
CA HIS A 23 -11.22 -1.63 -2.95
C HIS A 23 -12.58 -1.14 -3.45
N GLY A 24 -13.27 -0.27 -2.71
CA GLY A 24 -14.61 0.18 -3.03
C GLY A 24 -15.56 -1.01 -3.19
N ILE A 25 -16.16 -1.14 -4.37
CA ILE A 25 -17.07 -2.23 -4.71
C ILE A 25 -16.36 -3.52 -5.19
N GLY A 26 -15.03 -3.60 -5.06
CA GLY A 26 -14.28 -4.85 -5.24
C GLY A 26 -13.89 -5.19 -6.69
N ASN A 27 -13.95 -4.22 -7.62
CA ASN A 27 -13.64 -4.47 -9.03
C ASN A 27 -12.24 -5.06 -9.25
N ILE A 28 -11.21 -4.47 -8.64
CA ILE A 28 -9.83 -4.93 -8.79
C ILE A 28 -9.65 -6.34 -8.23
N PRO A 29 -10.03 -6.66 -6.96
CA PRO A 29 -9.78 -8.00 -6.44
C PRO A 29 -10.57 -9.08 -7.16
N ILE A 30 -11.81 -8.79 -7.56
CA ILE A 30 -12.63 -9.71 -8.36
C ILE A 30 -11.98 -9.94 -9.73
N GLN A 31 -11.62 -8.87 -10.45
CA GLN A 31 -11.01 -8.99 -11.78
C GLN A 31 -9.67 -9.73 -11.71
N ALA A 32 -8.81 -9.42 -10.74
CA ALA A 32 -7.52 -10.07 -10.57
C ALA A 32 -7.65 -11.58 -10.36
N ALA A 33 -8.64 -12.01 -9.57
CA ALA A 33 -8.91 -13.42 -9.36
C ALA A 33 -9.47 -14.11 -10.63
N TYR A 34 -10.44 -13.49 -11.32
CA TYR A 34 -11.09 -14.09 -12.49
C TYR A 34 -10.23 -14.07 -13.76
N THR A 35 -9.23 -13.19 -13.83
CA THR A 35 -8.27 -13.12 -14.94
C THR A 35 -7.01 -13.96 -14.72
N ALA A 36 -6.97 -14.77 -13.65
CA ALA A 36 -5.81 -15.59 -13.27
C ALA A 36 -4.52 -14.76 -13.11
N LEU A 37 -4.64 -13.50 -12.69
CA LEU A 37 -3.50 -12.65 -12.38
C LEU A 37 -2.76 -13.15 -11.13
N CYS A 38 -3.52 -13.70 -10.17
CA CYS A 38 -3.05 -14.06 -8.83
C CYS A 38 -3.69 -15.36 -8.33
N SER A 39 -3.03 -16.03 -7.39
CA SER A 39 -3.58 -17.21 -6.71
C SER A 39 -4.60 -16.81 -5.65
N GLU A 40 -4.37 -15.67 -4.99
CA GLU A 40 -5.26 -15.02 -4.02
C GLU A 40 -5.33 -13.51 -4.30
N SER A 41 -6.54 -12.96 -4.25
CA SER A 41 -6.80 -11.54 -4.30
C SER A 41 -7.55 -11.08 -3.07
N ARG A 42 -7.02 -10.05 -2.43
CA ARG A 42 -7.50 -9.48 -1.17
C ARG A 42 -8.02 -8.06 -1.40
N GLY A 43 -9.02 -7.67 -0.63
CA GLY A 43 -9.48 -6.29 -0.55
C GLY A 43 -9.74 -5.89 0.90
N ILE A 44 -9.34 -4.67 1.28
CA ILE A 44 -9.88 -3.99 2.46
C ILE A 44 -10.63 -2.69 2.10
N GLU A 45 -11.80 -2.45 2.70
CA GLU A 45 -12.60 -1.24 2.50
C GLU A 45 -13.14 -0.72 3.83
N LEU A 46 -13.10 0.60 3.99
CA LEU A 46 -13.52 1.29 5.20
C LEU A 46 -15.04 1.57 5.22
N VAL A 47 -15.66 1.74 4.05
CA VAL A 47 -17.07 2.04 3.91
C VAL A 47 -17.87 0.74 3.79
N ALA A 48 -18.56 0.36 4.87
CA ALA A 48 -19.36 -0.87 4.96
C ALA A 48 -20.23 -1.12 3.72
N SER A 49 -21.03 -0.12 3.27
CA SER A 49 -21.93 -0.31 2.13
C SER A 49 -21.22 -0.64 0.81
N ARG A 50 -19.99 -0.16 0.61
CA ARG A 50 -19.19 -0.51 -0.58
C ARG A 50 -18.67 -1.94 -0.47
N ASN A 51 -18.25 -2.36 0.72
CA ASN A 51 -17.85 -3.74 0.98
C ASN A 51 -19.03 -4.71 0.80
N ASP A 52 -20.23 -4.35 1.26
CA ASP A 52 -21.42 -5.18 1.11
C ASP A 52 -21.75 -5.43 -0.37
N ILE A 53 -21.69 -4.38 -1.19
CA ILE A 53 -21.84 -4.49 -2.66
C ILE A 53 -20.75 -5.39 -3.24
N ALA A 54 -19.50 -5.25 -2.79
CA ALA A 54 -18.39 -6.07 -3.27
C ALA A 54 -18.60 -7.57 -2.97
N GLU A 55 -19.11 -7.89 -1.78
CA GLU A 55 -19.47 -9.25 -1.37
C GLU A 55 -20.64 -9.81 -2.20
N GLU A 56 -21.67 -9.00 -2.46
CA GLU A 56 -22.78 -9.38 -3.35
C GLU A 56 -22.30 -9.64 -4.78
N MET A 57 -21.44 -8.77 -5.34
CA MET A 57 -20.84 -8.94 -6.66
C MET A 57 -20.01 -10.22 -6.75
N LYS A 58 -19.19 -10.50 -5.72
CA LYS A 58 -18.40 -11.73 -5.61
C LYS A 58 -19.30 -12.97 -5.65
N GLN A 59 -20.40 -12.95 -4.90
CA GLN A 59 -21.35 -14.07 -4.84
C GLN A 59 -22.09 -14.27 -6.17
N CYS A 60 -22.58 -13.19 -6.79
CA CYS A 60 -23.28 -13.24 -8.08
C CYS A 60 -22.40 -13.86 -9.19
N LEU A 61 -21.14 -13.45 -9.27
CA LEU A 61 -20.19 -13.99 -10.25
C LEU A 61 -19.81 -15.45 -9.97
N TYR A 62 -19.78 -15.86 -8.70
CA TYR A 62 -19.56 -17.26 -8.34
C TYR A 62 -20.74 -18.13 -8.79
N GLU A 63 -21.98 -17.70 -8.52
CA GLU A 63 -23.19 -18.41 -8.95
C GLU A 63 -23.34 -18.46 -10.47
N GLN A 64 -23.07 -17.34 -11.15
CA GLN A 64 -23.05 -17.31 -12.61
C GLN A 64 -22.03 -18.29 -13.16
N ARG A 65 -20.81 -18.31 -12.60
CA ARG A 65 -19.78 -19.27 -13.00
C ARG A 65 -20.29 -20.71 -12.84
N LEU A 66 -20.92 -21.06 -11.72
CA LEU A 66 -21.46 -22.40 -11.50
C LEU A 66 -22.55 -22.78 -12.53
N ARG A 67 -23.41 -21.81 -12.90
CA ARG A 67 -24.42 -22.02 -13.95
C ARG A 67 -23.78 -22.24 -15.33
N ASP A 68 -22.82 -21.41 -15.71
CA ASP A 68 -22.16 -21.47 -17.01
C ASP A 68 -21.25 -22.70 -17.14
N PHE A 69 -20.68 -23.16 -16.01
CA PHE A 69 -19.90 -24.39 -15.91
C PHE A 69 -20.67 -25.63 -16.34
N ASN A 70 -21.99 -25.65 -16.05
CA ASN A 70 -22.87 -26.73 -16.44
C ASN A 70 -23.23 -26.69 -17.94
N ASN A 71 -22.95 -25.59 -18.65
CA ASN A 71 -23.49 -25.35 -19.99
C ASN A 71 -22.46 -25.37 -21.14
N ALA A 72 -21.19 -24.97 -20.98
CA ALA A 72 -20.24 -25.02 -22.12
C ALA A 72 -18.75 -24.71 -21.84
N TRP A 73 -18.30 -24.48 -20.60
CA TRP A 73 -16.93 -23.98 -20.41
C TRP A 73 -15.84 -25.02 -20.78
N PRO A 74 -14.82 -24.64 -21.57
CA PRO A 74 -13.66 -25.49 -21.83
C PRO A 74 -13.04 -25.96 -20.51
N GLU A 75 -12.63 -27.23 -20.45
CA GLU A 75 -12.13 -27.85 -19.22
C GLU A 75 -10.92 -27.12 -18.61
N GLN A 76 -10.13 -26.45 -19.46
CA GLN A 76 -8.99 -25.61 -19.07
C GLN A 76 -9.39 -24.31 -18.36
N SER A 77 -10.61 -23.80 -18.59
CA SER A 77 -11.16 -22.61 -17.93
C SER A 77 -11.73 -22.93 -16.54
N LYS A 78 -11.89 -24.21 -16.22
CA LYS A 78 -12.58 -24.66 -15.00
C LYS A 78 -11.79 -24.41 -13.71
N ASN A 79 -10.46 -24.32 -13.78
CA ASN A 79 -9.57 -24.30 -12.59
C ASN A 79 -8.85 -22.96 -12.32
N SER A 80 -9.15 -21.88 -13.04
CA SER A 80 -8.25 -20.72 -13.09
C SER A 80 -8.59 -19.54 -12.17
N VAL A 81 -9.75 -19.51 -11.52
CA VAL A 81 -10.13 -18.36 -10.67
C VAL A 81 -9.38 -18.41 -9.34
N GLY A 82 -8.73 -17.30 -9.00
CA GLY A 82 -8.06 -17.10 -7.71
C GLY A 82 -9.04 -17.01 -6.53
N THR A 83 -8.55 -17.21 -5.31
CA THR A 83 -9.35 -17.01 -4.09
C THR A 83 -9.59 -15.51 -3.88
N ILE A 84 -10.83 -15.10 -3.63
CA ILE A 84 -11.18 -13.69 -3.33
C ILE A 84 -11.50 -13.56 -1.84
N ARG A 85 -10.82 -12.64 -1.15
CA ARG A 85 -11.05 -12.32 0.27
C ARG A 85 -11.26 -10.83 0.46
N LEU A 86 -12.45 -10.43 0.87
CA LEU A 86 -12.78 -9.03 1.13
C LEU A 86 -12.97 -8.83 2.63
N ARG A 87 -12.56 -7.66 3.13
CA ARG A 87 -12.71 -7.28 4.54
C ARG A 87 -13.23 -5.86 4.64
N HIS A 88 -14.28 -5.68 5.42
CA HIS A 88 -14.64 -4.38 5.95
C HIS A 88 -13.74 -4.06 7.15
N GLY A 89 -13.01 -2.94 7.10
CA GLY A 89 -12.08 -2.64 8.17
C GLY A 89 -11.24 -1.38 7.99
N ARG A 90 -10.57 -1.01 9.08
CA ARG A 90 -9.60 0.09 9.13
C ARG A 90 -8.18 -0.44 8.90
N LEU A 91 -7.30 0.37 8.31
CA LEU A 91 -5.91 -0.05 8.01
C LEU A 91 -5.05 -0.16 9.26
N GLU A 92 -5.35 0.65 10.27
CA GLU A 92 -4.61 0.70 11.53
C GLU A 92 -4.95 -0.44 12.50
N ASP A 93 -6.01 -1.22 12.20
CA ASP A 93 -6.42 -2.35 13.03
C ASP A 93 -5.36 -3.47 12.96
N PRO A 94 -4.75 -3.87 14.09
CA PRO A 94 -3.75 -4.92 14.12
C PRO A 94 -4.23 -6.27 13.54
N ALA A 95 -5.52 -6.57 13.60
CA ALA A 95 -6.10 -7.79 13.02
C ALA A 95 -5.98 -7.85 11.48
N HIS A 96 -5.71 -6.72 10.84
CA HIS A 96 -5.54 -6.62 9.39
C HIS A 96 -4.07 -6.61 8.95
N ARG A 97 -3.11 -6.54 9.87
CA ARG A 97 -1.69 -6.38 9.51
C ARG A 97 -1.20 -7.47 8.57
N GLU A 98 -1.29 -8.74 8.98
CA GLU A 98 -0.82 -9.87 8.18
C GLU A 98 -1.59 -10.02 6.86
N PHE A 99 -2.89 -9.71 6.89
CA PHE A 99 -3.72 -9.72 5.68
C PHE A 99 -3.23 -8.72 4.63
N LEU A 100 -2.77 -7.54 5.08
CA LEU A 100 -2.31 -6.44 4.23
C LEU A 100 -0.83 -6.58 3.84
N SER A 101 0.07 -6.91 4.78
CA SER A 101 1.51 -6.99 4.53
C SER A 101 1.96 -8.34 3.98
N GLY A 102 1.22 -9.42 4.24
CA GLY A 102 1.51 -10.77 3.73
C GLY A 102 1.10 -10.94 2.27
N CYS A 103 1.37 -9.94 1.42
CA CYS A 103 1.08 -9.94 -0.01
C CYS A 103 2.34 -9.70 -0.85
N ASP A 104 2.25 -10.01 -2.14
CA ASP A 104 3.30 -9.76 -3.13
C ASP A 104 3.10 -8.43 -3.85
N LEU A 105 1.83 -8.05 -4.03
CA LEU A 105 1.41 -6.90 -4.81
C LEU A 105 0.31 -6.14 -4.09
N ALA A 106 0.58 -4.89 -3.73
CA ALA A 106 -0.41 -3.96 -3.19
C ALA A 106 -0.81 -2.94 -4.26
N ILE A 107 -2.11 -2.69 -4.39
CA ILE A 107 -2.66 -1.58 -5.16
C ILE A 107 -3.36 -0.66 -4.17
N VAL A 108 -3.07 0.64 -4.23
CA VAL A 108 -3.60 1.62 -3.29
C VAL A 108 -4.25 2.74 -4.08
N ASN A 109 -5.58 2.79 -4.06
CA ASN A 109 -6.32 3.90 -4.66
C ASN A 109 -6.35 5.10 -3.72
N ASN A 110 -5.21 5.79 -3.59
CA ASN A 110 -5.09 7.01 -2.80
C ASN A 110 -5.46 8.29 -3.57
N ALA A 111 -6.24 8.16 -4.65
CA ALA A 111 -6.68 9.30 -5.44
C ALA A 111 -7.70 10.22 -4.73
N HIS A 112 -7.79 11.48 -5.18
CA HIS A 112 -8.65 12.51 -4.58
C HIS A 112 -10.07 11.98 -4.27
N GLY A 113 -10.59 12.29 -3.08
CA GLY A 113 -11.94 11.92 -2.64
C GLY A 113 -12.13 10.49 -2.12
N VAL A 114 -11.21 9.56 -2.40
CA VAL A 114 -11.30 8.17 -1.93
C VAL A 114 -10.64 8.00 -0.54
N MET A 115 -9.46 8.60 -0.36
CA MET A 115 -8.73 8.58 0.93
C MET A 115 -8.36 9.99 1.44
N ALA A 116 -8.03 10.93 0.55
CA ALA A 116 -7.42 12.22 0.90
C ALA A 116 -8.32 13.15 1.73
N GLU A 117 -9.64 13.12 1.56
CA GLU A 117 -10.57 14.01 2.28
C GLU A 117 -10.67 13.66 3.77
N ARG A 118 -10.47 12.39 4.12
CA ARG A 118 -10.56 11.89 5.51
C ARG A 118 -9.29 12.13 6.31
N ALA A 119 -8.15 12.33 5.64
CA ALA A 119 -6.89 12.69 6.27
C ALA A 119 -6.91 14.10 6.91
N ARG A 120 -7.80 15.01 6.45
CA ARG A 120 -7.94 16.37 7.02
C ARG A 120 -8.61 16.41 8.40
N MET A 121 -9.25 15.33 8.84
CA MET A 121 -9.92 15.27 10.16
C MET A 121 -9.03 14.71 11.28
N ALA A 122 -7.79 14.34 10.96
CA ALA A 122 -6.77 13.94 11.91
C ALA A 122 -6.52 15.09 12.92
N LYS A 123 -6.69 14.84 14.23
CA LYS A 123 -6.33 15.81 15.26
C LYS A 123 -4.82 16.03 15.21
N HIS A 124 -4.34 17.19 15.70
CA HIS A 124 -2.90 17.44 15.79
C HIS A 124 -2.19 16.28 16.52
N GLY A 125 -1.34 15.55 15.79
CA GLY A 125 -0.60 14.38 16.30
C GLY A 125 -1.02 13.04 15.68
N ASP A 126 -2.11 13.00 14.92
CA ASP A 126 -2.60 11.77 14.29
C ASP A 126 -1.85 11.43 12.98
N PHE A 127 -1.66 10.13 12.75
CA PHE A 127 -1.13 9.58 11.50
C PHE A 127 -2.17 9.64 10.39
N LEU A 128 -1.73 9.97 9.17
CA LEU A 128 -2.58 9.97 7.99
C LEU A 128 -2.65 8.55 7.39
N ILE A 129 -3.61 8.34 6.49
CA ILE A 129 -3.77 7.07 5.76
C ILE A 129 -2.47 6.65 5.08
N ASP A 130 -1.78 7.60 4.41
CA ASP A 130 -0.51 7.31 3.75
C ASP A 130 0.58 6.85 4.73
N ASP A 131 0.53 7.25 6.01
CA ASP A 131 1.47 6.79 7.03
C ASP A 131 1.24 5.30 7.35
N TYR A 132 -0.01 4.84 7.33
CA TYR A 132 -0.36 3.41 7.50
C TYR A 132 -0.05 2.60 6.24
N VAL A 133 -0.35 3.14 5.05
CA VAL A 133 0.01 2.51 3.77
C VAL A 133 1.53 2.33 3.67
N ALA A 134 2.30 3.38 3.99
CA ALA A 134 3.75 3.31 4.03
C ALA A 134 4.25 2.23 5.02
N ALA A 135 3.62 2.12 6.19
CA ALA A 135 3.94 1.10 7.17
C ALA A 135 3.65 -0.32 6.68
N ILE A 136 2.50 -0.53 6.02
CA ILE A 136 2.11 -1.81 5.42
C ILE A 136 3.15 -2.21 4.38
N PHE A 137 3.53 -1.31 3.48
CA PHE A 137 4.54 -1.57 2.46
C PHE A 137 5.92 -1.89 3.06
N ALA A 138 6.35 -1.14 4.08
CA ALA A 138 7.59 -1.44 4.79
C ALA A 138 7.56 -2.82 5.49
N ALA A 139 6.38 -3.32 5.85
CA ALA A 139 6.17 -4.65 6.43
C ALA A 139 5.97 -5.76 5.40
N MET A 140 5.86 -5.44 4.10
CA MET A 140 5.84 -6.45 3.05
C MET A 140 7.19 -7.17 2.95
N LYS A 141 7.18 -8.40 2.45
CA LYS A 141 8.40 -9.17 2.21
C LYS A 141 9.28 -8.49 1.14
N PRO A 142 10.60 -8.70 1.17
CA PRO A 142 11.49 -8.36 0.05
C PRO A 142 10.96 -8.80 -1.30
N GLY A 143 11.10 -7.93 -2.32
CA GLY A 143 10.54 -8.13 -3.66
C GLY A 143 9.07 -7.74 -3.81
N GLY A 144 8.37 -7.48 -2.71
CA GLY A 144 7.00 -6.99 -2.74
C GLY A 144 6.86 -5.64 -3.46
N VAL A 145 5.78 -5.47 -4.22
CA VAL A 145 5.52 -4.28 -5.04
C VAL A 145 4.26 -3.58 -4.56
N MET A 146 4.28 -2.25 -4.53
CA MET A 146 3.10 -1.43 -4.28
C MET A 146 2.91 -0.40 -5.39
N PHE A 147 1.69 -0.30 -5.91
CA PHE A 147 1.27 0.76 -6.82
C PHE A 147 0.37 1.76 -6.10
N THR A 148 0.62 3.05 -6.32
CA THR A 148 -0.25 4.13 -5.85
C THR A 148 -0.57 5.10 -6.99
N PHE A 149 -1.69 5.83 -6.87
CA PHE A 149 -2.11 6.84 -7.86
C PHE A 149 -1.60 8.23 -7.51
N TYR A 150 -1.20 8.45 -6.25
CA TYR A 150 -0.47 9.63 -5.78
C TYR A 150 0.79 9.20 -5.05
N ALA A 151 1.87 9.94 -5.29
CA ALA A 151 3.17 9.71 -4.67
C ALA A 151 3.09 9.80 -3.14
N ILE A 152 3.57 8.76 -2.45
CA ILE A 152 3.65 8.71 -0.98
C ILE A 152 5.09 8.84 -0.45
N ASP A 153 6.04 9.29 -1.28
CA ASP A 153 7.47 9.44 -0.93
C ASP A 153 7.67 10.31 0.32
N ALA A 154 6.82 11.31 0.51
CA ALA A 154 6.84 12.14 1.72
C ALA A 154 6.64 11.35 3.04
N ARG A 155 6.11 10.11 2.96
CA ARG A 155 5.91 9.19 4.09
C ARG A 155 6.97 8.11 4.14
N LEU A 156 7.30 7.51 2.99
CA LEU A 156 8.31 6.47 2.89
C LEU A 156 9.73 6.98 3.15
N GLY A 157 9.98 8.26 2.86
CA GLY A 157 11.30 8.87 2.95
C GLY A 157 11.97 9.02 1.60
N LEU A 158 13.28 8.79 1.59
CA LEU A 158 14.07 8.78 0.35
C LEU A 158 14.17 7.34 -0.15
N SER A 159 14.03 7.15 -1.46
CA SER A 159 14.40 5.89 -2.10
C SER A 159 15.89 5.61 -1.89
N ARG A 160 16.34 4.37 -2.15
CA ARG A 160 17.75 4.00 -2.01
C ARG A 160 18.67 4.88 -2.85
N SER A 161 18.27 5.16 -4.10
CA SER A 161 19.05 6.02 -5.00
C SER A 161 19.18 7.46 -4.48
N GLU A 162 18.09 8.04 -3.99
CA GLU A 162 18.07 9.38 -3.42
C GLU A 162 18.84 9.46 -2.10
N ALA A 163 18.66 8.48 -1.21
CA ALA A 163 19.39 8.40 0.07
C ALA A 163 20.90 8.31 -0.16
N LYS A 164 21.35 7.51 -1.14
CA LYS A 164 22.75 7.41 -1.55
C LYS A 164 23.29 8.76 -2.04
N ALA A 165 22.53 9.46 -2.88
CA ALA A 165 22.92 10.78 -3.39
C ALA A 165 23.05 11.81 -2.26
N VAL A 166 22.06 11.89 -1.37
CA VAL A 166 22.05 12.85 -0.25
C VAL A 166 23.18 12.55 0.74
N ARG A 167 23.40 11.30 1.11
CA ARG A 167 24.49 10.92 2.03
C ARG A 167 25.86 11.20 1.44
N LYS A 168 26.05 10.98 0.13
CA LYS A 168 27.27 11.38 -0.58
C LYS A 168 27.49 12.89 -0.53
N THR A 169 26.46 13.70 -0.78
CA THR A 169 26.54 15.18 -0.66
C THR A 169 26.92 15.64 0.75
N HIS A 170 26.54 14.86 1.76
CA HIS A 170 26.82 15.14 3.17
C HIS A 170 28.11 14.48 3.70
N ASN A 171 28.92 13.85 2.85
CA ASN A 171 30.11 13.08 3.25
C ASN A 171 29.84 12.03 4.34
N LEU A 172 28.66 11.42 4.32
CA LEU A 172 28.29 10.31 5.19
C LEU A 172 28.63 8.97 4.50
N THR A 173 28.93 7.93 5.27
CA THR A 173 29.23 6.59 4.74
C THR A 173 28.06 6.06 3.91
N THR A 174 28.34 5.38 2.80
CA THR A 174 27.29 4.89 1.87
C THR A 174 27.27 3.37 1.73
N ASP A 175 27.64 2.63 2.78
CA ASP A 175 27.54 1.16 2.74
C ASP A 175 26.11 0.76 2.36
N GLU A 176 26.00 -0.06 1.30
CA GLU A 176 24.85 0.00 0.39
C GLU A 176 23.57 -0.67 0.92
N LEU A 177 23.70 -1.57 1.90
CA LEU A 177 22.62 -2.50 2.25
C LEU A 177 21.49 -1.88 3.10
N GLU A 178 21.71 -0.72 3.71
CA GLU A 178 20.79 -0.18 4.73
C GLU A 178 20.35 1.27 4.50
N LEU A 179 20.71 1.87 3.36
CA LEU A 179 20.41 3.29 3.10
C LEU A 179 18.91 3.58 3.04
N SER A 180 18.14 2.69 2.42
CA SER A 180 16.69 2.72 2.35
C SER A 180 16.14 1.31 2.10
N PHE A 181 14.87 1.09 2.39
CA PHE A 181 14.20 -0.19 2.26
C PHE A 181 13.44 -0.35 0.93
N TYR A 182 13.48 0.66 0.06
CA TYR A 182 12.73 0.65 -1.20
C TYR A 182 13.42 1.41 -2.34
N ASP A 183 13.03 1.06 -3.56
CA ASP A 183 13.19 1.89 -4.76
C ASP A 183 11.81 2.28 -5.30
N SER A 184 11.75 3.41 -6.01
CA SER A 184 10.53 3.90 -6.65
C SER A 184 10.73 4.21 -8.13
N GLU A 185 9.66 4.04 -8.90
CA GLU A 185 9.58 4.30 -10.33
C GLU A 185 8.25 4.99 -10.64
N GLU A 186 8.26 5.94 -11.58
CA GLU A 186 7.05 6.62 -12.05
C GLU A 186 6.66 6.07 -13.44
N PHE A 187 5.39 5.74 -13.62
CA PHE A 187 4.82 5.27 -14.86
C PHE A 187 3.68 6.17 -15.29
N ILE A 188 3.53 6.34 -16.60
CA ILE A 188 2.39 7.04 -17.18
C ILE A 188 1.53 5.99 -17.88
N LEU A 189 0.37 5.69 -17.31
CA LEU A 189 -0.64 4.87 -17.96
C LEU A 189 -1.30 5.66 -19.09
N ASN A 190 -1.57 4.96 -20.19
CA ASN A 190 -2.21 5.52 -21.38
C ASN A 190 -1.43 6.69 -22.02
N ALA A 191 -0.10 6.71 -21.91
CA ALA A 191 0.75 7.76 -22.48
C ALA A 191 0.57 7.96 -24.00
N ASN A 192 0.23 6.88 -24.72
CA ASN A 192 0.08 6.87 -26.18
C ASN A 192 -1.37 6.86 -26.66
N GLY A 193 -2.36 7.05 -25.78
CA GLY A 193 -3.78 6.99 -26.16
C GLY A 193 -4.23 5.60 -26.62
N GLU A 194 -3.59 4.54 -26.13
CA GLU A 194 -3.99 3.17 -26.44
C GLU A 194 -5.41 2.91 -25.93
N SER A 195 -6.19 2.13 -26.70
CA SER A 195 -7.54 1.74 -26.32
C SER A 195 -7.49 0.80 -25.11
N MET A 196 -7.43 1.38 -23.92
CA MET A 196 -7.61 0.64 -22.67
C MET A 196 -9.11 0.52 -22.40
N VAL A 197 -9.55 -0.68 -21.98
CA VAL A 197 -10.90 -0.86 -21.46
C VAL A 197 -10.98 -0.10 -20.14
N SER A 198 -11.50 1.13 -20.19
CA SER A 198 -11.84 1.93 -19.03
C SER A 198 -13.31 1.74 -18.70
N TRP A 199 -13.60 1.38 -17.46
CA TRP A 199 -14.97 1.33 -16.92
C TRP A 199 -15.44 2.68 -16.37
N GLY A 200 -14.64 3.74 -16.54
CA GLY A 200 -14.95 5.12 -16.13
C GLY A 200 -14.70 6.14 -17.24
N SER A 201 -15.13 7.38 -17.00
CA SER A 201 -14.99 8.52 -17.93
C SER A 201 -13.56 9.02 -18.14
N ALA A 202 -12.56 8.38 -17.53
CA ALA A 202 -11.17 8.78 -17.61
C ALA A 202 -10.52 8.25 -18.90
N SER A 203 -10.68 9.00 -20.00
CA SER A 203 -9.78 8.96 -21.15
C SER A 203 -8.41 9.60 -20.86
N ASN A 204 -8.05 9.77 -19.59
CA ASN A 204 -6.96 10.62 -19.17
C ASN A 204 -5.70 9.82 -18.91
N VAL A 205 -4.59 10.40 -19.33
CA VAL A 205 -3.24 10.02 -18.93
C VAL A 205 -3.18 10.03 -17.40
N GLN A 206 -2.80 8.89 -16.80
CA GLN A 206 -2.76 8.73 -15.35
C GLN A 206 -1.33 8.35 -14.93
N THR A 207 -0.72 9.16 -14.07
CA THR A 207 0.54 8.80 -13.43
C THR A 207 0.30 7.77 -12.34
N ILE A 208 1.15 6.75 -12.29
CA ILE A 208 1.20 5.70 -11.28
C ILE A 208 2.61 5.66 -10.70
N TYR A 209 2.69 5.50 -9.39
CA TYR A 209 3.95 5.34 -8.67
C TYR A 209 4.09 3.88 -8.24
N LYS A 210 5.20 3.26 -8.61
CA LYS A 210 5.56 1.91 -8.20
C LYS A 210 6.64 2.01 -7.13
N TYR A 211 6.46 1.24 -6.06
CA TYR A 211 7.43 1.07 -5.01
C TYR A 211 7.82 -0.40 -4.92
N THR A 212 9.11 -0.71 -4.89
CA THR A 212 9.62 -2.08 -4.78
C THR A 212 10.37 -2.24 -3.47
N ARG A 213 9.93 -3.18 -2.62
CA ARG A 213 10.58 -3.52 -1.35
C ARG A 213 11.91 -4.21 -1.65
N LEU A 214 13.00 -3.63 -1.17
CA LEU A 214 14.34 -4.16 -1.43
C LEU A 214 14.70 -5.30 -0.47
N ASP A 215 15.44 -6.27 -0.97
CA ASP A 215 16.09 -7.25 -0.09
C ASP A 215 17.20 -6.57 0.71
N GLN A 216 17.04 -6.57 2.04
CA GLN A 216 18.02 -6.06 2.99
C GLN A 216 18.45 -7.24 3.85
N LYS A 217 19.75 -7.49 3.92
CA LYS A 217 20.34 -8.58 4.71
C LYS A 217 20.35 -8.24 6.20
N THR A 218 19.18 -7.97 6.78
CA THR A 218 19.00 -7.65 8.19
C THR A 218 18.74 -8.94 8.97
N ILE A 219 19.11 -8.95 10.26
CA ILE A 219 18.99 -10.14 11.13
C ILE A 219 17.54 -10.63 11.25
N ASP A 220 16.56 -9.73 11.08
CA ASP A 220 15.14 -9.99 11.26
C ASP A 220 14.30 -9.76 10.00
N GLU A 221 14.94 -9.62 8.83
CA GLU A 221 14.32 -9.32 7.52
C GLU A 221 13.42 -8.06 7.54
N LYS A 222 13.53 -7.21 8.58
CA LYS A 222 12.74 -5.99 8.68
C LYS A 222 13.29 -4.90 7.79
N ALA A 223 12.39 -4.05 7.33
CA ALA A 223 12.74 -2.82 6.63
C ALA A 223 13.53 -1.87 7.53
N MET A 224 14.69 -1.45 7.06
CA MET A 224 15.58 -0.51 7.75
C MET A 224 15.95 0.65 6.83
N PHE A 225 16.27 1.80 7.42
CA PHE A 225 16.82 2.95 6.70
C PHE A 225 17.88 3.67 7.54
N LEU A 226 18.74 4.43 6.87
CA LEU A 226 19.73 5.30 7.52
C LEU A 226 19.27 6.75 7.47
N CYS A 227 19.44 7.46 8.58
CA CYS A 227 19.18 8.89 8.61
C CYS A 227 20.16 9.62 7.67
N CYS A 228 19.67 10.58 6.89
CA CYS A 228 20.48 11.34 5.94
C CYS A 228 20.92 12.72 6.47
N ASN A 229 20.52 13.11 7.70
CA ASN A 229 20.88 14.40 8.28
C ASN A 229 22.31 14.37 8.85
N PRO A 230 23.28 15.15 8.33
CA PRO A 230 24.67 15.11 8.79
C PRO A 230 24.87 15.54 10.25
N PHE A 231 23.89 16.23 10.84
CA PHE A 231 23.93 16.66 12.25
C PHE A 231 23.26 15.66 13.20
N CYS A 232 22.72 14.55 12.68
CA CYS A 232 22.12 13.51 13.49
C CYS A 232 23.18 12.49 13.90
N GLU A 233 23.32 12.24 15.20
CA GLU A 233 24.25 11.23 15.74
C GLU A 233 24.09 9.87 15.03
N LYS A 234 22.85 9.39 14.89
CA LYS A 234 22.52 8.14 14.18
C LYS A 234 22.99 8.11 12.73
N ALA A 235 22.95 9.26 12.04
CA ALA A 235 23.41 9.35 10.67
C ALA A 235 24.93 9.23 10.58
N VAL A 236 25.64 9.84 11.53
CA VAL A 236 27.11 9.86 11.63
C VAL A 236 27.65 8.49 12.06
N THR A 237 26.96 7.81 12.97
CA THR A 237 27.35 6.48 13.46
C THR A 237 26.86 5.33 12.58
N ASN A 238 26.12 5.62 11.49
CA ASN A 238 25.45 4.63 10.65
C ASN A 238 24.52 3.70 11.44
N GLU A 239 23.84 4.21 12.46
CA GLU A 239 22.86 3.42 13.22
C GLU A 239 21.60 3.20 12.36
N PRO A 240 21.27 1.95 12.00
CA PRO A 240 20.10 1.66 11.19
C PRO A 240 18.81 1.82 12.02
N LEU A 241 17.78 2.37 11.37
CA LEU A 241 16.46 2.60 11.98
C LEU A 241 15.43 1.68 11.36
N HIS A 242 14.63 1.00 12.18
CA HIS A 242 13.45 0.29 11.70
C HIS A 242 12.51 1.25 10.98
N ALA A 243 12.06 0.87 9.78
CA ALA A 243 11.12 1.64 8.97
C ALA A 243 9.71 1.65 9.57
N THR A 244 9.35 0.69 10.41
CA THR A 244 8.06 0.64 11.11
C THR A 244 8.26 0.70 12.62
N ARG A 245 7.22 1.16 13.32
CA ARG A 245 7.11 1.04 14.78
C ARG A 245 5.68 0.73 15.17
N ILE A 246 5.52 0.07 16.32
CA ILE A 246 4.22 -0.17 16.94
C ILE A 246 4.00 0.88 18.00
N LEU A 247 2.90 1.62 17.89
CA LEU A 247 2.51 2.59 18.90
C LEU A 247 2.15 1.86 20.21
N PRO A 248 2.44 2.46 21.37
CA PRO A 248 2.03 1.89 22.65
C PRO A 248 0.52 1.64 22.67
N ARG A 249 0.11 0.55 23.32
CA ARG A 249 -1.30 0.30 23.64
C ARG A 249 -1.82 1.47 24.47
N THR A 250 -2.94 2.05 24.04
CA THR A 250 -3.60 3.13 24.76
C THR A 250 -4.86 2.60 25.45
N GLU A 251 -5.11 3.13 26.65
CA GLU A 251 -6.34 2.86 27.39
C GLU A 251 -7.09 4.17 27.57
N GLU A 252 -8.20 4.32 26.86
CA GLU A 252 -9.03 5.53 26.92
C GLU A 252 -10.35 5.22 27.60
N LYS A 253 -10.67 5.95 28.67
CA LYS A 253 -12.00 5.88 29.30
C LYS A 253 -12.97 6.74 28.51
N ARG A 254 -13.92 6.11 27.81
CA ARG A 254 -14.98 6.81 27.08
C ARG A 254 -16.29 6.75 27.86
N LYS A 255 -16.98 7.89 27.94
CA LYS A 255 -18.31 7.97 28.52
C LYS A 255 -19.35 7.76 27.42
N LEU A 256 -20.17 6.74 27.56
CA LEU A 256 -21.27 6.42 26.65
C LEU A 256 -22.42 7.43 26.83
N PRO A 257 -23.35 7.53 25.86
CA PRO A 257 -24.50 8.45 25.94
C PRO A 257 -25.40 8.23 27.16
N ASP A 258 -25.45 7.01 27.71
CA ASP A 258 -26.19 6.65 28.92
C ASP A 258 -25.45 6.99 30.23
N GLY A 259 -24.25 7.56 30.14
CA GLY A 259 -23.41 7.94 31.27
C GLY A 259 -22.46 6.83 31.76
N GLN A 260 -22.55 5.61 31.24
CA GLN A 260 -21.62 4.53 31.56
C GLN A 260 -20.22 4.87 31.07
N THR A 261 -19.19 4.57 31.87
CA THR A 261 -17.79 4.70 31.43
C THR A 261 -17.27 3.34 31.01
N VAL A 262 -16.82 3.23 29.76
CA VAL A 262 -16.15 2.05 29.23
C VAL A 262 -14.66 2.34 29.05
N THR A 263 -13.81 1.37 29.37
CA THR A 263 -12.37 1.45 29.05
C THR A 263 -12.18 0.84 27.67
N VAL A 264 -11.82 1.68 26.70
CA VAL A 264 -11.45 1.24 25.36
C VAL A 264 -9.96 0.99 25.35
N ILE A 265 -9.61 -0.28 25.13
CA ILE A 265 -8.23 -0.71 24.92
C ILE A 265 -7.98 -0.68 23.41
N GLU A 266 -7.11 0.19 22.95
CA GLU A 266 -6.66 0.18 21.56
C GLU A 266 -5.29 -0.53 21.50
N GLU A 267 -5.25 -1.65 20.77
CA GLU A 267 -4.00 -2.35 20.49
C GLU A 267 -3.03 -1.48 19.66
N GLY A 268 -1.74 -1.82 19.72
CA GLY A 268 -0.68 -1.03 19.11
C GLY A 268 -0.79 -0.98 17.59
N LYS A 269 -1.08 0.23 17.07
CA LYS A 269 -1.13 0.52 15.63
C LYS A 269 0.27 0.50 15.03
N MET A 270 0.43 -0.08 13.84
CA MET A 270 1.70 -0.03 13.09
C MET A 270 1.75 1.23 12.25
N VAL A 271 2.84 1.98 12.34
CA VAL A 271 3.02 3.23 11.60
C VAL A 271 4.43 3.28 11.02
N ILE A 272 4.59 4.07 9.95
CA ILE A 272 5.93 4.36 9.42
C ILE A 272 6.71 5.14 10.49
N ASN A 273 7.95 4.73 10.68
CA ASN A 273 8.86 5.35 11.63
C ASN A 273 9.66 6.45 10.94
N THR A 274 10.11 7.42 11.72
CA THR A 274 10.96 8.51 11.25
C THR A 274 12.10 8.71 12.24
N CYS A 275 13.23 9.25 11.79
CA CYS A 275 14.33 9.56 12.70
C CYS A 275 13.91 10.67 13.68
N SER A 276 14.30 10.53 14.95
CA SER A 276 13.96 11.48 16.03
C SER A 276 14.50 12.89 15.79
N CYS A 277 15.55 13.06 14.97
CA CYS A 277 16.06 14.39 14.61
C CYS A 277 15.11 15.19 13.70
N GLY A 278 14.03 14.57 13.20
CA GLY A 278 13.08 15.20 12.27
C GLY A 278 13.68 15.54 10.90
N GLY A 279 14.91 15.10 10.63
CA GLY A 279 15.70 15.50 9.46
C GLY A 279 15.15 14.98 8.13
N ILE A 280 15.37 15.77 7.06
CA ILE A 280 15.15 15.60 5.60
C ILE A 280 13.77 15.09 5.13
N MET A 281 13.13 14.14 5.81
CA MET A 281 11.74 13.74 5.53
C MET A 281 10.74 14.90 5.69
N GLN A 282 11.08 15.95 6.45
CA GLN A 282 10.23 17.14 6.57
C GLN A 282 10.43 18.15 5.43
N HIS A 283 11.52 18.09 4.66
CA HIS A 283 11.76 19.06 3.58
C HIS A 283 10.80 18.86 2.40
N THR A 284 10.35 17.63 2.14
CA THR A 284 9.28 17.34 1.17
C THR A 284 7.89 17.77 1.65
N ARG A 285 7.64 17.83 2.96
CA ARG A 285 6.38 18.40 3.51
C ARG A 285 6.23 19.90 3.25
N ARG A 286 7.33 20.65 3.07
CA ARG A 286 7.29 22.10 2.83
C ARG A 286 7.34 22.50 1.35
N SER A 287 7.81 21.64 0.44
CA SER A 287 8.03 22.04 -0.96
C SER A 287 6.84 21.88 -1.90
N ARG A 288 5.79 21.13 -1.53
CA ARG A 288 4.61 20.89 -2.41
C ARG A 288 3.43 21.85 -2.23
N SER A 289 3.51 22.88 -1.38
CA SER A 289 2.42 23.87 -1.23
C SER A 289 2.52 25.07 -2.19
N ARG A 290 3.37 25.02 -3.22
CA ARG A 290 3.46 26.08 -4.23
C ARG A 290 3.40 25.44 -5.63
N ASN A 291 2.38 25.85 -6.38
CA ASN A 291 2.11 25.56 -7.80
C ASN A 291 1.11 24.44 -8.06
N GLU A 292 -0.13 24.64 -7.63
CA GLU A 292 -1.26 24.24 -8.50
C GLU A 292 -1.51 25.40 -9.48
N PRO A 293 -1.55 25.14 -10.81
CA PRO A 293 -2.04 26.13 -11.76
C PRO A 293 -3.52 26.34 -11.49
N LYS A 294 -3.91 27.57 -11.20
CA LYS A 294 -5.33 27.95 -11.22
C LYS A 294 -5.84 27.74 -12.64
N SER A 295 -6.66 26.71 -12.84
CA SER A 295 -7.47 26.58 -14.05
C SER A 295 -8.38 27.82 -14.14
N LYS A 296 -8.25 28.56 -15.24
CA LYS A 296 -9.18 29.62 -15.63
C LYS A 296 -10.44 29.02 -16.22
#